data_AF-A0A3D0EV50-F1
#
_entry.id   AF-A0A3D0EV50-F1
#
_cell.length_a   1.000
_cell.length_b   1.000
_cell.length_c   1.000
_cell.angle_alpha   90.00
_cell.angle_beta   90.00
_cell.angle_gamma   90.00
#
_symmetry.space_group_name_H-M   'P 1'
#
loop_
_entity.id
_entity.type
_entity.pdbx_description
1 polymer ?
#
loop_
_entity_poly.entity_id
_entity_poly.type
_entity_poly.pdbx_seq_one_letter_code
_entity_poly.pdbx_strand_id
1 'polypeptide(L)'
;LLRDIGPDYVLWGTDSLLWGNPQWQIEAFRNFQIPDELVEGHGYPKITPEIRRKVLGENAARIWNIDKQKAMTAKADIVASKAYA
;
A
#
# COMPACT_ATOMS: atom_id res chain seq x y z
N LEU A 1 -0.19 -14.64 -5.30
CA LEU A 1 0.03 -13.25 -5.81
C LEU A 1 1.47 -12.83 -5.63
N LEU A 2 1.89 -12.28 -4.47
CA LEU A 2 3.26 -11.77 -4.31
C LEU A 2 4.36 -12.77 -4.66
N ARG A 3 4.18 -14.05 -4.29
CA ARG A 3 5.09 -15.14 -4.64
C ARG A 3 5.18 -15.40 -6.15
N ASP A 4 4.04 -15.40 -6.83
CA ASP A 4 3.93 -15.95 -8.20
C ASP A 4 4.08 -14.88 -9.28
N ILE A 5 3.58 -13.65 -9.03
CA ILE A 5 3.63 -12.54 -9.99
C ILE A 5 4.57 -11.42 -9.55
N GLY A 6 5.15 -11.50 -8.36
CA GLY A 6 6.08 -10.50 -7.84
C GLY A 6 5.42 -9.22 -7.29
N PRO A 7 6.17 -8.41 -6.54
CA PRO A 7 5.64 -7.26 -5.81
C PRO A 7 5.26 -6.07 -6.69
N ASP A 8 5.76 -6.01 -7.93
CA ASP A 8 5.46 -4.91 -8.86
C ASP A 8 4.09 -5.04 -9.57
N TYR A 9 3.44 -6.20 -9.43
CA TYR A 9 2.20 -6.54 -10.15
C TYR A 9 0.99 -6.74 -9.22
N VAL A 10 1.09 -6.31 -7.96
CA VAL A 10 0.00 -6.40 -6.96
C VAL A 10 -0.44 -5.00 -6.53
N LEU A 11 -1.74 -4.72 -6.58
CA LEU A 11 -2.33 -3.45 -6.15
C LEU A 11 -3.23 -3.65 -4.94
N TRP A 12 -3.34 -2.61 -4.12
CA TRP A 12 -4.33 -2.53 -3.06
C TRP A 12 -5.69 -2.02 -3.57
N GLY A 13 -6.76 -2.67 -3.15
CA GLY A 13 -8.14 -2.24 -3.37
C GLY A 13 -8.97 -2.54 -2.12
N THR A 14 -9.73 -1.55 -1.64
CA THR A 14 -10.44 -1.63 -0.36
C THR A 14 -11.89 -2.10 -0.49
N ASP A 15 -12.45 -2.03 -1.69
CA ASP A 15 -13.87 -2.26 -1.94
C ASP A 15 -14.78 -1.41 -1.03
N SER A 16 -14.32 -0.19 -0.72
CA SER A 16 -14.95 0.73 0.23
C SER A 16 -16.39 1.12 -0.14
N LEU A 17 -16.77 0.95 -1.40
CA LEU A 17 -18.16 1.14 -1.81
C LEU A 17 -19.10 0.18 -1.06
N LEU A 18 -18.63 -1.04 -0.77
CA LEU A 18 -19.41 -2.05 -0.06
C LEU A 18 -19.19 -2.03 1.46
N TRP A 19 -18.00 -1.61 1.92
CA TRP A 19 -17.57 -1.75 3.31
C TRP A 19 -17.39 -0.43 4.08
N GLY A 20 -17.60 0.72 3.44
CA GLY A 20 -17.45 2.04 4.05
C GLY A 20 -15.98 2.47 4.17
N ASN A 21 -15.66 3.21 5.25
CA ASN A 21 -14.36 3.85 5.41
C ASN A 21 -13.20 2.84 5.35
N PRO A 22 -12.24 2.99 4.42
CA PRO A 22 -11.11 2.05 4.26
C PRO A 22 -10.05 2.08 5.35
N GLN A 23 -10.09 3.06 6.26
CA GLN A 23 -8.97 3.35 7.16
C GLN A 23 -8.53 2.12 7.97
N TRP A 24 -9.48 1.35 8.48
CA TRP A 24 -9.19 0.14 9.25
C TRP A 24 -8.55 -0.97 8.40
N GLN A 25 -8.92 -1.10 7.11
CA GLN A 25 -8.33 -2.10 6.21
C GLN A 25 -6.87 -1.73 5.89
N ILE A 26 -6.61 -0.43 5.67
CA ILE A 26 -5.27 0.09 5.42
C ILE A 26 -4.38 -0.15 6.65
N GLU A 27 -4.90 0.09 7.85
CA GLU A 27 -4.18 -0.16 9.10
C GLU A 27 -3.90 -1.65 9.31
N ALA A 28 -4.89 -2.51 9.08
CA ALA A 28 -4.73 -3.95 9.17
C ALA A 28 -3.60 -4.44 8.24
N PHE A 29 -3.56 -4.00 6.98
CA PHE A 29 -2.50 -4.39 6.05
C PHE A 29 -1.12 -3.80 6.41
N ARG A 30 -1.08 -2.59 6.99
CA ARG A 30 0.16 -2.00 7.49
C ARG A 30 0.77 -2.82 8.64
N ASN A 31 -0.07 -3.40 9.48
CA ASN A 31 0.36 -4.20 10.62
C ASN A 31 0.54 -5.68 10.29
N PHE A 32 -0.07 -6.14 9.19
CA PHE A 32 -0.01 -7.53 8.77
C PHE A 32 1.42 -7.98 8.41
N GLN A 33 1.74 -9.20 8.78
CA GLN A 33 2.92 -9.94 8.35
C GLN A 33 2.55 -11.40 8.10
N ILE A 34 3.18 -12.01 7.10
CA ILE A 34 3.01 -13.42 6.78
C ILE A 34 3.79 -14.24 7.84
N PRO A 35 3.13 -15.20 8.53
CA PRO A 35 3.77 -16.11 9.49
C PRO A 35 4.98 -16.84 8.89
N ASP A 36 6.00 -17.12 9.72
CA ASP A 36 7.22 -17.82 9.29
C ASP A 36 6.92 -19.20 8.69
N GLU A 37 5.98 -19.92 9.27
CA GLU A 37 5.51 -21.23 8.79
C GLU A 37 5.03 -21.18 7.33
N LEU A 38 4.37 -20.09 6.94
CA LEU A 38 3.88 -19.89 5.57
C LEU A 38 5.01 -19.45 4.61
N VAL A 39 6.05 -18.78 5.13
CA VAL A 39 7.25 -18.48 4.36
C VAL A 39 8.03 -19.76 4.08
N GLU A 40 8.28 -20.58 5.10
CA GLU A 40 9.06 -21.82 5.01
C GLU A 40 8.31 -22.91 4.23
N GLY A 41 7.04 -23.15 4.56
CA GLY A 41 6.25 -24.24 3.97
C GLY A 41 5.71 -23.96 2.57
N HIS A 42 5.52 -22.69 2.21
CA HIS A 42 4.85 -22.31 0.96
C HIS A 42 5.60 -21.28 0.11
N GLY A 43 6.78 -20.84 0.55
CA GLY A 43 7.63 -19.90 -0.19
C GLY A 43 7.03 -18.50 -0.33
N TYR A 44 6.12 -18.10 0.55
CA TYR A 44 5.61 -16.73 0.53
C TYR A 44 6.70 -15.73 0.94
N PRO A 45 6.79 -14.55 0.29
CA PRO A 45 7.74 -13.53 0.73
C PRO A 45 7.24 -12.85 2.01
N LYS A 46 8.15 -12.44 2.90
CA LYS A 46 7.82 -11.50 3.98
C LYS A 46 7.33 -10.18 3.41
N ILE A 47 6.35 -9.56 4.05
CA ILE A 47 5.88 -8.22 3.69
C ILE A 47 6.89 -7.19 4.20
N THR A 48 7.83 -6.81 3.34
CA THR A 48 8.84 -5.78 3.64
C THR A 48 8.23 -4.36 3.53
N PRO A 49 8.88 -3.33 4.09
CA PRO A 49 8.47 -1.95 3.88
C PRO A 49 8.41 -1.56 2.39
N GLU A 50 9.28 -2.12 1.56
CA GLU A 50 9.26 -1.91 0.11
C GLU A 50 8.01 -2.50 -0.53
N ILE A 51 7.70 -3.78 -0.26
CA ILE A 51 6.49 -4.44 -0.79
C ILE A 51 5.25 -3.66 -0.35
N ARG A 52 5.21 -3.20 0.90
CA ARG A 52 4.09 -2.40 1.41
C ARG A 52 3.92 -1.08 0.66
N ARG A 53 5.01 -0.36 0.35
CA ARG A 53 4.96 0.86 -0.48
C ARG A 53 4.45 0.56 -1.88
N LYS A 54 4.95 -0.50 -2.51
CA LYS A 54 4.54 -0.94 -3.85
C LYS A 54 3.05 -1.23 -3.92
N VAL A 55 2.56 -2.09 -3.03
CA VAL A 55 1.17 -2.53 -2.99
C VAL A 55 0.21 -1.38 -2.64
N LEU A 56 0.54 -0.54 -1.65
CA LEU A 56 -0.34 0.55 -1.22
C LEU A 56 -0.33 1.77 -2.15
N GLY A 57 0.65 1.92 -3.05
CA GLY A 57 0.71 3.15 -3.84
C GLY A 57 1.65 3.17 -5.03
N GLU A 58 2.87 2.63 -4.96
CA GLU A 58 3.83 2.84 -6.05
C GLU A 58 3.44 2.12 -7.35
N ASN A 59 2.81 0.94 -7.25
CA ASN A 59 2.31 0.21 -8.42
C ASN A 59 1.16 0.96 -9.10
N ALA A 60 0.23 1.49 -8.29
CA ALA A 60 -0.84 2.37 -8.73
C ALA A 60 -0.30 3.64 -9.42
N ALA A 61 0.66 4.31 -8.78
CA ALA A 61 1.25 5.53 -9.31
C ALA A 61 1.93 5.31 -10.67
N ARG A 62 2.62 4.17 -10.83
CA ARG A 62 3.23 3.77 -12.11
C ARG A 62 2.18 3.57 -13.21
N ILE A 63 1.06 2.91 -12.92
CA ILE A 63 0.01 2.63 -13.92
C ILE A 63 -0.73 3.90 -14.33
N TRP A 64 -1.01 4.80 -13.38
CA TRP A 64 -1.75 6.04 -13.63
C TRP A 64 -0.86 7.25 -13.95
N ASN A 65 0.43 7.03 -14.21
CA ASN A 65 1.41 8.10 -14.49
C ASN A 65 1.38 9.23 -13.45
N ILE A 66 1.24 8.87 -12.18
CA ILE A 66 1.23 9.82 -11.07
C ILE A 66 2.68 10.16 -10.71
N ASP A 67 3.02 11.45 -10.80
CA ASP A 67 4.27 11.97 -10.24
C ASP A 67 4.20 11.91 -8.71
N LYS A 68 4.91 10.95 -8.13
CA LYS A 68 4.96 10.74 -6.67
C LYS A 68 5.51 11.96 -5.94
N GLN A 69 6.54 12.61 -6.49
CA GLN A 69 7.15 13.75 -5.82
C GLN A 69 6.16 14.90 -5.74
N LYS A 70 5.49 15.20 -6.86
CA LYS A 70 4.45 16.23 -6.92
C LYS A 70 3.28 15.91 -5.99
N ALA A 71 2.83 14.65 -5.95
CA ALA A 71 1.76 14.22 -5.05
C ALA A 71 2.15 14.38 -3.56
N MET A 72 3.39 14.06 -3.20
CA MET A 72 3.90 14.21 -1.84
C MET A 72 4.06 15.68 -1.44
N THR A 73 4.53 16.54 -2.35
CA THR A 73 4.55 18.00 -2.13
C THR A 73 3.15 18.54 -1.90
N ALA A 74 2.19 18.22 -2.77
CA ALA A 74 0.81 18.67 -2.62
C ALA A 74 0.18 18.19 -1.30
N LYS A 75 0.47 16.96 -0.86
CA LYS A 75 0.05 16.47 0.46
C LYS A 75 0.64 17.31 1.59
N ALA A 76 1.94 17.62 1.53
CA ALA A 76 2.60 18.44 2.56
C ALA A 76 1.96 19.82 2.66
N ASP A 77 1.66 20.45 1.52
CA ASP A 77 1.01 21.76 1.46
C ASP A 77 -0.39 21.73 2.09
N ILE A 78 -1.20 20.70 1.79
CA ILE A 78 -2.54 20.50 2.39
C ILE A 78 -2.46 20.29 3.91
N VAL A 79 -1.48 19.52 4.37
CA VAL A 79 -1.30 19.26 5.81
C VAL A 79 -0.88 20.55 6.52
N ALA A 80 0.05 21.30 5.93
CA ALA A 80 0.47 22.59 6.46
C ALA A 80 -0.72 23.58 6.52
N SER A 81 -1.53 23.68 5.46
CA SER A 81 -2.67 24.61 5.44
C SER A 81 -3.75 24.27 6.47
N LYS A 82 -3.94 22.98 6.78
CA LYS A 82 -4.88 22.53 7.84
C LYS A 82 -4.35 22.69 9.26
N ALA A 83 -3.03 22.81 9.43
CA ALA A 83 -2.42 23.00 10.75
C ALA A 83 -2.50 24.47 11.24
N TYR A 84 -2.86 25.41 10.36
CA TYR A 84 -3.03 26.83 10.66
C TYR A 84 -4.51 27.29 10.69
N ALA A 85 -5.46 26.34 10.69
CA ALA A 85 -6.90 26.58 10.87
C ALA A 85 -7.37 25.92 12.17
#